data_AF-A0A822ZRH5-F1
#
_entry.id   AF-A0A822ZRH5-F1
#
_cell.length_a   1.000
_cell.length_b   1.000
_cell.length_c   1.000
_cell.angle_alpha   90.00
_cell.angle_beta   90.00
_cell.angle_gamma   90.00
#
_symmetry.space_group_name_H-M   'P 1'
#
loop_
_entity.id
_entity.type
_entity.pdbx_description
1 polymer ?
#
loop_
_entity_poly.entity_id
_entity_poly.type
_entity_poly.pdbx_seq_one_letter_code
_entity_poly.pdbx_strand_id
1 'polypeptide(L)'
;MSVSLPSTSSALFAVSPLQEGNCSFPIRSSTANFIFKLHRTYPQLRASSSNASSIETGLSTELDAVSSFSEIVPDTVIFDDFEKFPPTAATASSSLLLGICSLPDTIFRSAVETALADSECYGQKDPGVRMSCFLNKALVNVGGDLSKLVPGRVSTEVDARLAYDTHGIIRKVHDLLKLYNELGVSPERLLFKIPSTWQGIEASRVLESEGIQTHLTFVYRYLCRCL
;
A
#
# COMPACT_ATOMS: atom_id res chain seq x y z
N MET A 1 -57.35 26.55 21.31
CA MET A 1 -55.94 26.55 21.76
C MET A 1 -55.09 26.20 20.56
N SER A 2 -54.49 27.24 19.99
CA SER A 2 -53.75 27.29 18.74
C SER A 2 -52.26 27.26 19.04
N VAL A 3 -51.49 26.38 18.40
CA VAL A 3 -50.04 26.57 18.28
C VAL A 3 -49.58 26.10 16.91
N SER A 4 -49.23 27.09 16.08
CA SER A 4 -48.56 26.99 14.79
C SER A 4 -47.11 27.50 14.94
N LEU A 5 -46.23 26.98 14.09
CA LEU A 5 -44.77 27.18 13.97
C LEU A 5 -44.20 28.54 14.40
N PRO A 6 -42.91 28.56 14.77
CA PRO A 6 -42.02 29.67 14.47
C PRO A 6 -41.07 29.37 13.30
N SER A 7 -41.07 30.31 12.37
CA SER A 7 -40.13 30.55 11.27
C SER A 7 -38.73 30.95 11.78
N THR A 8 -37.67 30.37 11.22
CA THR A 8 -36.30 30.85 11.36
C THR A 8 -36.00 31.91 10.31
N SER A 9 -35.68 33.12 10.78
CA SER A 9 -35.35 34.28 9.96
C SER A 9 -33.87 34.29 9.61
N SER A 10 -33.60 34.57 8.33
CA SER A 10 -32.32 34.94 7.75
C SER A 10 -31.84 36.28 8.31
N ALA A 11 -30.54 36.39 8.59
CA ALA A 11 -29.86 37.66 8.82
C ALA A 11 -28.50 37.64 8.11
N LEU A 12 -28.45 38.38 7.00
CA LEU A 12 -27.24 38.86 6.34
C LEU A 12 -26.71 40.05 7.13
N PHE A 13 -25.42 40.06 7.48
CA PHE A 13 -24.67 41.30 7.68
C PHE A 13 -23.26 41.14 7.13
N ALA A 14 -22.99 41.88 6.07
CA ALA A 14 -21.67 42.25 5.60
C ALA A 14 -21.35 43.66 6.12
N VAL A 15 -20.04 43.96 6.24
CA VAL A 15 -19.31 45.21 5.93
C VAL A 15 -18.16 45.47 6.94
N SER A 16 -16.94 45.08 6.53
CA SER A 16 -15.72 45.87 6.26
C SER A 16 -15.14 46.89 7.30
N PRO A 17 -13.95 47.51 7.07
CA PRO A 17 -12.71 47.32 7.87
C PRO A 17 -12.19 48.65 8.47
N LEU A 18 -10.94 48.68 8.99
CA LEU A 18 -10.06 49.81 9.45
C LEU A 18 -9.64 49.63 10.94
N GLN A 19 -8.46 50.00 11.47
CA GLN A 19 -7.17 50.50 10.96
C GLN A 19 -6.17 50.52 12.15
N GLU A 20 -4.88 50.34 11.82
CA GLU A 20 -3.60 50.69 12.49
C GLU A 20 -3.51 51.07 13.97
N GLY A 21 -2.56 50.41 14.66
CA GLY A 21 -1.90 50.89 15.87
C GLY A 21 -0.37 50.86 15.69
N ASN A 22 0.23 52.05 15.64
CA ASN A 22 1.66 52.32 15.49
C ASN A 22 2.49 51.93 16.72
N CYS A 23 3.63 51.26 16.53
CA CYS A 23 4.81 51.37 17.40
C CYS A 23 6.07 51.36 16.53
N SER A 24 6.68 52.55 16.42
CA SER A 24 7.88 52.86 15.66
C SER A 24 9.17 52.62 16.47
N PHE A 25 10.26 52.30 15.77
CA PHE A 25 11.68 52.74 15.90
C PHE A 25 12.67 51.59 15.54
N PRO A 26 13.86 51.89 14.99
CA PRO A 26 14.16 52.64 13.78
C PRO A 26 14.81 51.76 12.69
N ILE A 27 14.78 52.28 11.46
CA ILE A 27 15.43 51.72 10.28
C ILE A 27 16.96 51.79 10.43
N ARG A 28 17.65 50.65 10.26
CA ARG A 28 19.04 50.63 9.79
C ARG A 28 19.12 49.81 8.51
N SER A 29 19.23 50.54 7.40
CA SER A 29 19.57 49.98 6.09
C SER A 29 21.02 49.49 6.13
N SER A 30 21.22 48.20 5.91
CA SER A 30 22.49 47.66 5.45
C SER A 30 22.21 46.67 4.34
N THR A 31 22.42 47.11 3.11
CA THR A 31 22.51 46.25 1.93
C THR A 31 23.65 45.26 2.13
N ALA A 32 23.31 43.98 2.30
CA ALA A 32 24.26 42.89 2.22
C ALA A 32 23.72 41.87 1.19
N ASN A 33 24.26 41.93 -0.02
CA ASN A 33 24.10 40.89 -1.03
C ASN A 33 24.82 39.63 -0.53
N PHE A 34 24.12 38.77 0.22
CA PHE A 34 24.61 37.45 0.54
C PHE A 34 24.30 36.50 -0.62
N ILE A 35 25.28 36.36 -1.50
CA ILE A 35 25.36 35.26 -2.46
C ILE A 35 25.53 33.97 -1.62
N PHE A 36 24.46 33.18 -1.50
CA PHE A 36 24.53 31.84 -0.96
C PHE A 36 25.31 30.95 -1.94
N LYS A 37 26.63 30.84 -1.76
CA LYS A 37 27.41 29.73 -2.33
C LYS A 37 27.08 28.48 -1.53
N LEU A 38 26.23 27.62 -2.09
CA LEU A 38 25.95 26.29 -1.56
C LEU A 38 27.23 25.45 -1.71
N HIS A 39 28.06 25.40 -0.66
CA HIS A 39 29.23 24.53 -0.63
C HIS A 39 28.74 23.11 -0.37
N ARG A 40 28.53 22.33 -1.45
CA ARG A 40 28.14 20.93 -1.37
C ARG A 40 29.38 20.08 -1.05
N THR A 41 29.72 19.97 0.23
CA THR A 41 30.66 18.96 0.71
C THR A 41 29.94 17.63 0.77
N TYR A 42 30.12 16.81 -0.27
CA TYR A 42 29.80 15.39 -0.19
C TYR A 42 30.81 14.72 0.75
N PRO A 43 30.39 13.93 1.75
CA PRO A 43 31.30 13.01 2.40
C PRO A 43 31.75 11.99 1.34
N GLN A 44 33.03 11.98 1.00
CA GLN A 44 33.57 10.84 0.26
C GLN A 44 33.51 9.63 1.19
N LEU A 45 32.64 8.67 0.86
CA LEU A 45 32.69 7.33 1.42
C LEU A 45 34.00 6.70 0.93
N ARG A 46 35.02 6.78 1.77
CA ARG A 46 36.27 6.06 1.59
C ARG A 46 36.01 4.63 2.06
N ALA A 47 35.87 3.70 1.12
CA ALA A 47 35.90 2.27 1.44
C ALA A 47 37.30 1.97 2.01
N SER A 48 37.39 1.85 3.33
CA SER A 48 38.60 1.43 4.01
C SER A 48 38.71 -0.08 3.93
N SER A 49 39.40 -0.57 2.90
CA SER A 49 39.98 -1.91 2.91
C SER A 49 41.27 -1.87 3.72
N SER A 50 41.23 -2.27 4.99
CA SER A 50 42.18 -3.23 5.60
C SER A 50 42.14 -3.24 7.14
N ASN A 51 41.90 -4.45 7.63
CA ASN A 51 42.41 -5.11 8.84
C ASN A 51 42.00 -4.59 10.23
N ALA A 52 41.01 -5.27 10.81
CA ALA A 52 40.93 -5.54 12.24
C ALA A 52 40.46 -6.99 12.49
N SER A 53 41.39 -7.80 13.00
CA SER A 53 41.23 -8.98 13.87
C SER A 53 39.96 -9.85 13.77
N SER A 54 40.16 -11.06 13.25
CA SER A 54 39.60 -12.34 13.71
C SER A 54 38.31 -12.25 14.55
N ILE A 55 37.18 -12.19 13.86
CA ILE A 55 35.90 -12.71 14.33
C ILE A 55 35.48 -13.71 13.25
N GLU A 56 34.98 -14.88 13.63
CA GLU A 56 34.41 -15.89 12.73
C GLU A 56 33.44 -15.25 11.74
N THR A 57 33.93 -14.83 10.58
CA THR A 57 33.07 -14.52 9.45
C THR A 57 32.71 -15.84 8.82
N GLY A 58 31.79 -16.55 9.46
CA GLY A 58 30.92 -17.47 8.75
C GLY A 58 30.40 -16.75 7.51
N LEU A 59 30.39 -17.45 6.38
CA LEU A 59 29.95 -16.99 5.07
C LEU A 59 28.57 -16.32 5.19
N SER A 60 28.55 -15.02 5.49
CA SER A 60 27.34 -14.24 5.67
C SER A 60 27.24 -13.34 4.45
N THR A 61 26.19 -13.57 3.68
CA THR A 61 25.86 -12.74 2.52
C THR A 61 25.34 -11.38 2.97
N GLU A 62 25.29 -10.41 2.07
CA GLU A 62 24.66 -9.12 2.34
C GLU A 62 23.17 -9.28 2.73
N LEU A 63 22.51 -10.32 2.21
CA LEU A 63 21.15 -10.67 2.59
C LEU A 63 21.06 -11.14 4.05
N ASP A 64 22.03 -11.94 4.50
CA ASP A 64 22.13 -12.40 5.89
C ASP A 64 22.41 -11.24 6.85
N ALA A 65 23.18 -10.24 6.41
CA ALA A 65 23.41 -9.04 7.21
C ALA A 65 22.12 -8.22 7.37
N VAL A 66 21.34 -8.00 6.29
CA VAL A 66 20.10 -7.19 6.35
C VAL A 66 18.99 -7.89 7.13
N SER A 67 18.90 -9.22 7.07
CA SER A 67 17.87 -9.99 7.80
C SER A 67 17.97 -9.84 9.32
N SER A 68 19.14 -9.47 9.84
CA SER A 68 19.33 -9.16 11.27
C SER A 68 18.70 -7.82 11.71
N PHE A 69 18.40 -6.92 10.76
CA PHE A 69 17.85 -5.58 11.03
C PHE A 69 16.43 -5.37 10.48
N SER A 70 15.99 -6.18 9.54
CA SER A 70 14.73 -5.98 8.82
C SER A 70 14.12 -7.30 8.37
N GLU A 71 12.79 -7.32 8.32
CA GLU A 71 12.04 -8.44 7.76
C GLU A 71 12.21 -8.49 6.24
N ILE A 72 12.57 -9.66 5.72
CA ILE A 72 12.75 -9.85 4.28
C ILE A 72 11.43 -10.29 3.66
N VAL A 73 10.91 -9.44 2.77
CA VAL A 73 9.67 -9.67 2.03
C VAL A 73 9.98 -9.68 0.54
N PRO A 74 10.05 -10.86 -0.09
CA PRO A 74 10.26 -10.97 -1.53
C PRO A 74 9.03 -10.50 -2.33
N ASP A 75 9.30 -9.73 -3.40
CA ASP A 75 8.30 -9.25 -4.37
C ASP A 75 8.71 -9.67 -5.80
N THR A 76 8.72 -10.98 -6.07
CA THR A 76 9.00 -11.52 -7.42
C THR A 76 8.27 -12.83 -7.68
N VAL A 77 8.08 -13.11 -8.97
CA VAL A 77 7.43 -14.31 -9.52
C VAL A 77 8.36 -15.52 -9.51
N ILE A 78 9.68 -15.28 -9.62
CA ILE A 78 10.67 -16.35 -9.78
C ILE A 78 11.18 -16.74 -8.39
N PHE A 79 10.48 -17.68 -7.75
CA PHE A 79 10.96 -18.35 -6.55
C PHE A 79 10.77 -19.86 -6.68
N ASP A 80 11.70 -20.50 -7.37
CA ASP A 80 11.87 -21.96 -7.28
C ASP A 80 12.70 -22.34 -6.04
N ASP A 81 13.17 -21.35 -5.25
CA ASP A 81 14.08 -21.52 -4.12
C ASP A 81 13.51 -20.92 -2.82
N PHE A 82 12.22 -21.15 -2.52
CA PHE A 82 11.65 -20.84 -1.18
C PHE A 82 12.45 -21.50 -0.04
N GLU A 83 13.13 -22.62 -0.32
CA GLU A 83 14.02 -23.31 0.63
C GLU A 83 15.30 -22.52 0.91
N LYS A 84 15.88 -21.83 -0.09
CA LYS A 84 17.12 -21.06 0.09
C LYS A 84 16.86 -19.70 0.71
N PHE A 85 15.70 -19.10 0.39
CA PHE A 85 15.32 -17.77 0.85
C PHE A 85 13.89 -17.80 1.40
N PRO A 86 13.69 -18.34 2.62
CA PRO A 86 12.37 -18.44 3.21
C PRO A 86 11.78 -17.03 3.41
N PRO A 87 10.70 -16.66 2.69
CA PRO A 87 10.06 -15.37 2.88
C PRO A 87 9.45 -15.29 4.26
N THR A 88 9.42 -14.11 4.86
CA THR A 88 8.57 -13.92 6.05
C THR A 88 7.14 -13.55 5.64
N ALA A 89 6.95 -12.79 4.56
CA ALA A 89 5.66 -12.42 4.02
C ALA A 89 5.63 -12.55 2.49
N ALA A 90 4.46 -12.46 1.88
CA ALA A 90 4.31 -12.54 0.42
C ALA A 90 3.29 -11.53 -0.12
N THR A 91 3.36 -11.22 -1.42
CA THR A 91 2.42 -10.33 -2.10
C THR A 91 1.80 -11.02 -3.31
N ALA A 92 0.47 -11.05 -3.39
CA ALA A 92 -0.29 -11.46 -4.56
C ALA A 92 -0.74 -10.22 -5.35
N SER A 93 -0.19 -10.04 -6.56
CA SER A 93 -0.45 -8.88 -7.41
C SER A 93 -0.78 -9.29 -8.86
N SER A 94 -1.34 -8.35 -9.60
CA SER A 94 -1.60 -8.49 -11.04
C SER A 94 -0.31 -8.77 -11.83
N SER A 95 0.82 -8.16 -11.45
CA SER A 95 2.13 -8.44 -12.05
C SER A 95 2.63 -9.85 -11.72
N LEU A 96 2.39 -10.36 -10.50
CA LEU A 96 2.69 -11.73 -10.14
C LEU A 96 1.89 -12.72 -11.00
N LEU A 97 0.58 -12.51 -11.11
CA LEU A 97 -0.28 -13.34 -11.97
C LEU A 97 0.19 -13.32 -13.43
N LEU A 98 0.52 -12.15 -13.96
CA LEU A 98 1.04 -12.03 -15.33
C LEU A 98 2.34 -12.83 -15.52
N GLY A 99 3.24 -12.78 -14.53
CA GLY A 99 4.47 -13.58 -14.54
C GLY A 99 4.19 -15.08 -14.50
N ILE A 100 3.28 -15.54 -13.63
CA ILE A 100 2.84 -16.95 -13.55
C ILE A 100 2.31 -17.43 -14.91
N CYS A 101 1.48 -16.62 -15.58
CA CYS A 101 0.94 -16.96 -16.90
C CYS A 101 2.01 -16.99 -18.02
N SER A 102 3.12 -16.27 -17.83
CA SER A 102 4.19 -16.17 -18.83
C SER A 102 5.22 -17.30 -18.72
N LEU A 103 5.20 -18.07 -17.63
CA LEU A 103 6.12 -19.18 -17.38
C LEU A 103 5.43 -20.52 -17.64
N PRO A 104 6.10 -21.50 -18.27
CA PRO A 104 5.50 -22.79 -18.59
C PRO A 104 5.19 -23.61 -17.32
N ASP A 105 6.13 -23.67 -16.37
CA ASP A 105 6.04 -24.52 -15.18
C ASP A 105 6.26 -23.69 -13.92
N THR A 106 5.18 -23.39 -13.19
CA THR A 106 5.25 -22.76 -11.86
C THR A 106 4.30 -23.49 -10.92
N ILE A 107 4.65 -23.56 -9.63
CA ILE A 107 3.82 -24.20 -8.60
C ILE A 107 2.43 -23.53 -8.46
N PHE A 108 2.29 -22.27 -8.88
CA PHE A 108 1.07 -21.49 -8.79
C PHE A 108 0.17 -21.58 -10.03
N ARG A 109 0.60 -22.27 -11.11
CA ARG A 109 -0.17 -22.33 -12.35
C ARG A 109 -1.57 -22.93 -12.15
N SER A 110 -1.66 -23.99 -11.33
CA SER A 110 -2.93 -24.65 -11.01
C SER A 110 -3.92 -23.71 -10.30
N ALA A 111 -3.43 -22.77 -9.48
CA ALA A 111 -4.28 -21.77 -8.81
C ALA A 111 -5.00 -20.86 -9.82
N VAL A 112 -4.30 -20.48 -10.90
CA VAL A 112 -4.86 -19.67 -12.00
C VAL A 112 -5.81 -20.49 -12.86
N GLU A 113 -5.43 -21.72 -13.22
CA GLU A 113 -6.28 -22.61 -14.02
C GLU A 113 -7.59 -22.96 -13.30
N THR A 114 -7.53 -23.20 -11.99
CA THR A 114 -8.71 -23.45 -11.14
C THR A 114 -9.64 -22.24 -11.11
N ALA A 115 -9.08 -21.03 -11.03
CA ALA A 115 -9.89 -19.82 -11.12
C ALA A 115 -10.60 -19.72 -12.48
N LEU A 116 -9.89 -19.99 -13.58
CA LEU A 116 -10.46 -19.96 -14.95
C LEU A 116 -11.47 -21.07 -15.22
N ALA A 117 -11.46 -22.16 -14.45
CA ALA A 117 -12.44 -23.24 -14.53
C ALA A 117 -13.74 -22.96 -13.74
N ASP A 118 -13.80 -21.84 -13.03
CA ASP A 118 -14.90 -21.52 -12.12
C ASP A 118 -16.23 -21.22 -12.85
N SER A 119 -17.25 -22.03 -12.55
CA SER A 119 -18.56 -21.97 -13.23
C SER A 119 -19.38 -20.74 -12.85
N GLU A 120 -19.22 -20.20 -11.64
CA GLU A 120 -19.92 -18.99 -11.20
C GLU A 120 -19.46 -17.77 -12.00
N CYS A 121 -18.15 -17.67 -12.25
CA CYS A 121 -17.60 -16.63 -13.10
C CYS A 121 -18.13 -16.75 -14.54
N TYR A 122 -18.22 -17.95 -15.12
CA TYR A 122 -18.85 -18.14 -16.44
C TYR A 122 -20.33 -17.73 -16.49
N GLY A 123 -21.05 -17.83 -15.37
CA GLY A 123 -22.44 -17.39 -15.25
C GLY A 123 -22.64 -15.87 -15.43
N GLN A 124 -21.58 -15.07 -15.33
CA GLN A 124 -21.64 -13.62 -15.50
C GLN A 124 -21.88 -13.24 -16.96
N LYS A 125 -22.92 -12.45 -17.23
CA LYS A 125 -23.30 -12.02 -18.59
C LYS A 125 -22.37 -10.92 -19.12
N ASP A 126 -22.00 -9.97 -18.26
CA ASP A 126 -21.11 -8.88 -18.64
C ASP A 126 -19.65 -9.37 -18.73
N PRO A 127 -18.95 -9.17 -19.87
CA PRO A 127 -17.58 -9.61 -20.04
C PRO A 127 -16.60 -8.99 -19.04
N GLY A 128 -16.81 -7.74 -18.63
CA GLY A 128 -15.97 -7.04 -17.66
C GLY A 128 -16.11 -7.61 -16.25
N VAL A 129 -17.34 -7.85 -15.81
CA VAL A 129 -17.64 -8.52 -14.54
C VAL A 129 -17.11 -9.96 -14.53
N ARG A 130 -17.30 -10.69 -15.63
CA ARG A 130 -16.74 -12.04 -15.80
C ARG A 130 -15.23 -12.06 -15.63
N MET A 131 -14.52 -11.18 -16.33
CA MET A 131 -13.06 -11.10 -16.23
C MET A 131 -12.61 -10.69 -14.82
N SER A 132 -13.28 -9.72 -14.20
CA SER A 132 -12.98 -9.33 -12.81
C SER A 132 -13.18 -10.50 -11.84
N CYS A 133 -14.22 -11.32 -12.03
CA CYS A 133 -14.46 -12.52 -11.23
C CYS A 133 -13.27 -13.49 -11.30
N PHE A 134 -12.82 -13.83 -12.51
CA PHE A 134 -11.66 -14.71 -12.71
C PHE A 134 -10.38 -14.14 -12.09
N LEU A 135 -10.12 -12.85 -12.28
CA LEU A 135 -8.93 -12.19 -11.70
C LEU A 135 -8.95 -12.21 -10.17
N ASN A 136 -10.10 -11.92 -9.55
CA ASN A 136 -10.23 -11.95 -8.09
C ASN A 136 -10.01 -13.37 -7.55
N LYS A 137 -10.62 -14.40 -8.17
CA LYS A 137 -10.40 -15.80 -7.79
C LYS A 137 -8.94 -16.22 -7.97
N ALA A 138 -8.29 -15.83 -9.08
CA ALA A 138 -6.88 -16.14 -9.32
C ALA A 138 -5.96 -15.47 -8.28
N LEU A 139 -6.17 -14.20 -7.96
CA LEU A 139 -5.41 -13.49 -6.91
C LEU A 139 -5.56 -14.16 -5.55
N VAL A 140 -6.79 -14.54 -5.20
CA VAL A 140 -7.09 -15.17 -3.91
C VAL A 140 -6.53 -16.58 -3.83
N ASN A 141 -6.65 -17.39 -4.88
CA ASN A 141 -6.07 -18.73 -4.93
C ASN A 141 -4.55 -18.68 -4.77
N VAL A 142 -3.87 -17.82 -5.54
CA VAL A 142 -2.41 -17.64 -5.44
C VAL A 142 -2.01 -17.12 -4.06
N GLY A 143 -2.73 -16.12 -3.51
CA GLY A 143 -2.46 -15.65 -2.15
C GLY A 143 -2.73 -16.71 -1.08
N GLY A 144 -3.71 -17.58 -1.29
CA GLY A 144 -3.99 -18.72 -0.43
C GLY A 144 -2.85 -19.72 -0.41
N ASP A 145 -2.27 -20.04 -1.57
CA ASP A 145 -1.09 -20.90 -1.65
C ASP A 145 0.15 -20.23 -1.04
N LEU A 146 0.38 -18.94 -1.31
CA LEU A 146 1.44 -18.16 -0.67
C LEU A 146 1.30 -18.17 0.85
N SER A 147 0.07 -18.12 1.38
CA SER A 147 -0.17 -18.11 2.83
C SER A 147 0.25 -19.40 3.54
N LYS A 148 0.39 -20.51 2.79
CA LYS A 148 0.90 -21.80 3.28
C LYS A 148 2.43 -21.86 3.26
N LEU A 149 3.07 -21.06 2.40
CA LEU A 149 4.52 -21.06 2.19
C LEU A 149 5.26 -20.08 3.11
N VAL A 150 4.59 -19.02 3.57
CA VAL A 150 5.22 -17.98 4.39
C VAL A 150 4.70 -18.03 5.83
N PRO A 151 5.51 -17.75 6.87
CA PRO A 151 5.07 -17.74 8.26
C PRO A 151 4.38 -16.44 8.68
N GLY A 152 4.46 -15.37 7.88
CA GLY A 152 3.84 -14.07 8.13
C GLY A 152 2.61 -13.80 7.26
N ARG A 153 2.39 -12.55 6.88
CA ARG A 153 1.15 -12.12 6.19
C ARG A 153 1.27 -12.19 4.67
N VAL A 154 0.12 -12.30 4.01
CA VAL A 154 0.00 -12.21 2.55
C VAL A 154 -0.75 -10.93 2.19
N SER A 155 -0.13 -10.11 1.36
CA SER A 155 -0.72 -8.87 0.85
C SER A 155 -1.33 -9.07 -0.52
N THR A 156 -2.62 -8.80 -0.69
CA THR A 156 -3.33 -9.01 -1.96
C THR A 156 -3.75 -7.69 -2.57
N GLU A 157 -3.42 -7.50 -3.84
CA GLU A 157 -3.70 -6.27 -4.59
C GLU A 157 -5.20 -6.05 -4.84
N VAL A 158 -5.66 -4.84 -4.52
CA VAL A 158 -6.97 -4.33 -4.97
C VAL A 158 -6.80 -3.72 -6.35
N ASP A 159 -7.76 -3.99 -7.26
CA ASP A 159 -7.76 -3.50 -8.64
C ASP A 159 -7.49 -1.98 -8.71
N ALA A 160 -6.36 -1.61 -9.32
CA ALA A 160 -5.91 -0.23 -9.41
C ALA A 160 -6.90 0.69 -10.15
N ARG A 161 -7.81 0.14 -10.97
CA ARG A 161 -8.87 0.92 -11.62
C ARG A 161 -9.86 1.52 -10.62
N LEU A 162 -9.94 0.96 -9.41
CA LEU A 162 -10.77 1.46 -8.32
C LEU A 162 -10.07 2.54 -7.47
N ALA A 163 -8.83 2.93 -7.80
CA ALA A 163 -8.03 3.83 -6.96
C ALA A 163 -8.71 5.15 -6.57
N TYR A 164 -9.71 5.61 -7.32
CA TYR A 164 -10.45 6.85 -7.04
C TYR A 164 -11.92 6.61 -6.64
N ASP A 165 -12.30 5.38 -6.30
CA ASP A 165 -13.63 5.01 -5.82
C ASP A 165 -13.54 4.37 -4.42
N THR A 166 -13.77 5.17 -3.37
CA THR A 166 -13.74 4.71 -1.98
C THR A 166 -14.68 3.53 -1.73
N HIS A 167 -15.93 3.61 -2.21
CA HIS A 167 -16.91 2.54 -2.01
C HIS A 167 -16.62 1.31 -2.88
N GLY A 168 -16.04 1.52 -4.07
CA GLY A 168 -15.53 0.47 -4.92
C GLY A 168 -14.42 -0.34 -4.23
N ILE A 169 -13.44 0.34 -3.63
CA ILE A 169 -12.35 -0.30 -2.86
C ILE A 169 -12.91 -1.10 -1.70
N ILE A 170 -13.77 -0.50 -0.86
CA ILE A 170 -14.35 -1.19 0.31
C ILE A 170 -15.09 -2.46 -0.12
N ARG A 171 -15.98 -2.37 -1.11
CA ARG A 171 -16.70 -3.54 -1.65
C ARG A 171 -15.73 -4.59 -2.18
N LYS A 172 -14.71 -4.18 -2.92
CA LYS A 172 -13.72 -5.11 -3.47
C LYS A 172 -12.95 -5.84 -2.37
N VAL A 173 -12.57 -5.15 -1.31
CA VAL A 173 -11.88 -5.80 -0.17
C VAL A 173 -12.78 -6.81 0.52
N HIS A 174 -14.05 -6.49 0.74
CA HIS A 174 -15.00 -7.48 1.30
C HIS A 174 -15.20 -8.69 0.37
N ASP A 175 -15.30 -8.48 -0.94
CA ASP A 175 -15.39 -9.58 -1.92
C ASP A 175 -14.18 -10.51 -1.80
N LEU A 176 -12.97 -9.94 -1.76
CA LEU A 176 -11.72 -10.70 -1.65
C LEU A 176 -11.63 -11.43 -0.31
N LEU A 177 -12.02 -10.78 0.79
CA LEU A 177 -12.03 -11.39 2.12
C LEU A 177 -13.00 -12.58 2.17
N LYS A 178 -14.17 -12.48 1.52
CA LYS A 178 -15.11 -13.59 1.41
C LYS A 178 -14.48 -14.79 0.71
N LEU A 179 -13.81 -14.56 -0.43
CA LEU A 179 -13.11 -15.62 -1.16
C LEU A 179 -11.98 -16.26 -0.31
N TYR A 180 -11.25 -15.46 0.48
CA TYR A 180 -10.24 -16.00 1.39
C TYR A 180 -10.84 -16.86 2.51
N ASN A 181 -11.99 -16.46 3.04
CA ASN A 181 -12.71 -17.24 4.05
C ASN A 181 -13.17 -18.59 3.48
N GLU A 182 -13.58 -18.65 2.21
CA GLU A 182 -13.91 -19.90 1.50
C GLU A 182 -12.69 -20.83 1.38
N LEU A 183 -11.48 -20.28 1.27
CA LEU A 183 -10.22 -21.03 1.31
C LEU A 183 -9.73 -21.37 2.73
N GLY A 184 -10.41 -20.89 3.77
CA GLY A 184 -10.03 -21.11 5.17
C GLY A 184 -8.79 -20.34 5.65
N VAL A 185 -8.43 -19.24 4.98
CA VAL A 185 -7.29 -18.39 5.39
C VAL A 185 -7.75 -17.40 6.45
N SER A 186 -7.08 -17.38 7.61
CA SER A 186 -7.42 -16.45 8.70
C SER A 186 -7.26 -14.98 8.26
N PRO A 187 -8.22 -14.09 8.56
CA PRO A 187 -8.12 -12.66 8.25
C PRO A 187 -6.87 -11.98 8.83
N GLU A 188 -6.34 -12.47 9.97
CA GLU A 188 -5.12 -11.93 10.58
C GLU A 188 -3.87 -12.14 9.72
N ARG A 189 -3.92 -13.12 8.82
CA ARG A 189 -2.87 -13.46 7.85
C ARG A 189 -2.91 -12.57 6.61
N LEU A 190 -3.94 -11.75 6.45
CA LEU A 190 -4.22 -11.02 5.23
C LEU A 190 -3.95 -9.52 5.37
N LEU A 191 -3.46 -8.93 4.29
CA LEU A 191 -3.36 -7.51 4.08
C LEU A 191 -3.95 -7.18 2.71
N PHE A 192 -4.69 -6.08 2.58
CA PHE A 192 -5.20 -5.64 1.27
C PHE A 192 -4.42 -4.43 0.76
N LYS A 193 -3.75 -4.60 -0.37
CA LYS A 193 -2.86 -3.58 -0.95
C LYS A 193 -3.68 -2.55 -1.72
N ILE A 194 -3.78 -1.34 -1.16
CA ILE A 194 -4.67 -0.26 -1.64
C ILE A 194 -3.80 0.93 -2.11
N PRO A 195 -4.05 1.51 -3.30
CA PRO A 195 -3.36 2.72 -3.74
C PRO A 195 -3.58 3.90 -2.79
N SER A 196 -2.52 4.60 -2.41
CA SER A 196 -2.56 5.71 -1.43
C SER A 196 -3.06 7.04 -2.02
N THR A 197 -4.16 6.98 -2.78
CA THR A 197 -4.95 8.17 -3.13
C THR A 197 -5.75 8.63 -1.90
N TRP A 198 -6.35 9.82 -1.95
CA TRP A 198 -7.26 10.26 -0.89
C TRP A 198 -8.39 9.25 -0.65
N GLN A 199 -8.99 8.74 -1.72
CA GLN A 199 -10.06 7.75 -1.66
C GLN A 199 -9.61 6.41 -1.09
N GLY A 200 -8.39 5.98 -1.42
CA GLY A 200 -7.79 4.77 -0.87
C GLY A 200 -7.47 4.90 0.61
N ILE A 201 -6.97 6.06 1.06
CA ILE A 201 -6.74 6.34 2.48
C ILE A 201 -8.07 6.37 3.26
N GLU A 202 -9.10 7.01 2.72
CA GLU A 202 -10.43 7.00 3.33
C GLU A 202 -11.06 5.60 3.38
N ALA A 203 -10.88 4.79 2.33
CA ALA A 203 -11.31 3.39 2.32
C ALA A 203 -10.57 2.58 3.38
N SER A 204 -9.24 2.72 3.45
CA SER A 204 -8.39 2.07 4.45
C SER A 204 -8.82 2.44 5.88
N ARG A 205 -9.13 3.72 6.15
CA ARG A 205 -9.64 4.16 7.46
C ARG A 205 -10.91 3.41 7.88
N VAL A 206 -11.84 3.18 6.95
CA VAL A 206 -13.08 2.44 7.23
C VAL A 206 -12.77 0.95 7.45
N LEU A 207 -12.02 0.33 6.54
CA LEU A 207 -11.67 -1.10 6.62
C LEU A 207 -10.90 -1.45 7.91
N GLU A 208 -9.93 -0.62 8.30
CA GLU A 208 -9.18 -0.79 9.55
C GLU A 208 -10.08 -0.66 10.78
N SER A 209 -11.10 0.23 10.74
CA SER A 209 -12.07 0.35 11.83
C SER A 209 -12.99 -0.88 11.97
N GLU A 210 -13.08 -1.69 10.93
CA GLU A 210 -13.78 -2.98 10.90
C GLU A 210 -12.85 -4.15 11.27
N GLY A 211 -11.57 -3.89 11.52
CA GLY A 211 -10.55 -4.91 11.82
C GLY A 211 -9.94 -5.58 10.58
N ILE A 212 -10.17 -5.03 9.38
CA ILE A 212 -9.57 -5.52 8.13
C ILE A 212 -8.27 -4.75 7.90
N GLN A 213 -7.15 -5.46 8.02
CA GLN A 213 -5.82 -4.86 7.87
C GLN A 213 -5.52 -4.50 6.40
N THR A 214 -4.96 -3.32 6.20
CA THR A 214 -4.67 -2.75 4.88
C THR A 214 -3.17 -2.47 4.70
N HIS A 215 -2.74 -2.45 3.44
CA HIS A 215 -1.38 -2.14 3.03
C HIS A 215 -1.42 -1.00 2.01
N LEU A 216 -1.19 0.22 2.47
CA LEU A 216 -1.17 1.38 1.59
C LEU A 216 0.10 1.38 0.70
N THR A 217 -0.09 1.42 -0.62
CA THR A 217 0.98 1.39 -1.63
C THR A 217 1.03 2.67 -2.45
N PHE A 218 2.10 2.88 -3.24
CA PHE A 218 2.31 4.10 -4.04
C PHE A 218 2.41 5.38 -3.19
N VAL A 219 3.07 5.28 -2.03
CA VAL A 219 3.35 6.41 -1.14
C VAL A 219 4.63 7.12 -1.61
N TYR A 220 4.49 8.29 -2.22
CA TYR A 220 5.63 9.03 -2.80
C TYR A 220 6.01 10.30 -2.06
N ARG A 221 5.13 10.83 -1.20
CA ARG A 221 5.33 12.14 -0.58
C ARG A 221 4.71 12.19 0.81
N TYR A 222 5.42 12.86 1.72
CA TYR A 222 4.86 13.34 2.97
C TYR A 222 4.04 14.63 2.74
N LEU A 223 2.78 14.62 3.17
CA LEU A 223 1.92 15.80 3.17
C LEU A 223 2.10 16.55 4.50
N CYS A 224 2.96 17.58 4.49
CA CYS A 224 3.03 18.53 5.58
C CYS A 224 1.91 19.56 5.40
N ARG A 225 0.85 19.49 6.21
CA ARG A 225 -0.12 20.58 6.30
C ARG A 225 0.52 21.65 7.17
N CYS A 226 0.94 22.76 6.57
CA CYS A 226 1.24 23.97 7.35
C CYS A 226 -0.10 24.39 7.97
N LEU A 227 -0.23 24.18 9.28
CA LEU A 227 -1.30 24.73 10.10
C LEU A 227 -1.09 26.24 10.30
#